data_AF-A0A1M6A8Z8-F1
#
_entry.id   AF-A0A1M6A8Z8-F1
#
_cell.length_a   1.000
_cell.length_b   1.000
_cell.length_c   1.000
_cell.angle_alpha   90.00
_cell.angle_beta   90.00
_cell.angle_gamma   90.00
#
_symmetry.space_group_name_H-M   'P 1'
#
loop_
_entity.id
_entity.type
_entity.pdbx_description
1 polymer ?
#
loop_
_entity_poly.entity_id
_entity_poly.type
_entity_poly.pdbx_seq_one_letter_code
_entity_poly.pdbx_strand_id
1 'polypeptide(L)'
;MIRKNFTEACSSIKYIYPFALIPLLIDLFYFLIYKLYFKFDFIPSNLNLNFKITTFTIPPSINDFIDFFPNLNIILENIKFYPNKTIIFEILLIYIIQSFLISGYLSSLYHAYSYKTIFTYFFKYGFKNWHLFFIYSLPQIIISLLILNNSQFLNVALVLSGLFYVIFSLSTYSFVVDDLTFFEGLRKACYTLFSNIKTFLKLAIFLALILIIPNFLLLALLQHNDTFNITFSLILSSLILVIINLTILKTYISVNSKSLEE
;
A
#
# COMPACT_ATOMS: atom_id res chain seq x y z
N MET A 1 2.50 -1.51 -23.76
CA MET A 1 1.49 -1.82 -22.74
C MET A 1 1.70 -0.97 -21.48
N ILE A 2 2.74 -1.22 -20.68
CA ILE A 2 3.01 -0.50 -19.41
C ILE A 2 2.98 1.04 -19.56
N ARG A 3 3.70 1.60 -20.53
CA ARG A 3 3.69 3.06 -20.81
C ARG A 3 2.29 3.59 -21.11
N LYS A 4 1.49 2.85 -21.90
CA LYS A 4 0.10 3.22 -22.23
C LYS A 4 -0.76 3.22 -20.97
N ASN A 5 -0.67 2.16 -20.16
CA ASN A 5 -1.40 2.05 -18.89
C ASN A 5 -1.05 3.20 -17.95
N PHE A 6 0.22 3.58 -17.86
CA PHE A 6 0.68 4.74 -17.07
C PHE A 6 0.12 6.07 -17.60
N THR A 7 0.21 6.33 -18.91
CA THR A 7 -0.34 7.58 -19.47
C THR A 7 -1.85 7.69 -19.27
N GLU A 8 -2.58 6.58 -19.37
CA GLU A 8 -4.01 6.57 -19.09
C GLU A 8 -4.30 6.70 -17.59
N ALA A 9 -3.41 6.22 -16.71
CA ALA A 9 -3.54 6.40 -15.28
C ALA A 9 -3.43 7.90 -14.92
N CYS A 10 -2.43 8.60 -15.49
CA CYS A 10 -2.28 10.04 -15.35
C CYS A 10 -3.52 10.82 -15.85
N SER A 11 -4.07 10.46 -17.01
CA SER A 11 -5.25 11.16 -17.56
C SER A 11 -6.54 10.92 -16.75
N SER A 12 -6.59 9.84 -15.97
CA SER A 12 -7.74 9.47 -15.12
C SER A 12 -7.70 10.15 -13.74
N ILE A 13 -6.64 10.88 -13.41
CA ILE A 13 -6.42 11.43 -12.06
C ILE A 13 -7.56 12.32 -11.57
N LYS A 14 -8.23 13.06 -12.47
CA LYS A 14 -9.38 13.91 -12.12
C LYS A 14 -10.54 13.16 -11.49
N TYR A 15 -10.70 11.87 -11.81
CA TYR A 15 -11.77 11.03 -11.24
C TYR A 15 -11.30 10.30 -9.98
N ILE A 16 -10.01 10.39 -9.64
CA ILE A 16 -9.36 9.52 -8.67
C ILE A 16 -8.67 10.32 -7.55
N TYR A 17 -8.46 11.63 -7.74
CA TYR A 17 -8.02 12.58 -6.71
C TYR A 17 -8.74 12.43 -5.36
N PRO A 18 -10.08 12.21 -5.30
CA PRO A 18 -10.76 12.04 -4.01
C PRO A 18 -10.22 10.83 -3.22
N PHE A 19 -9.72 9.81 -3.90
CA PHE A 19 -9.12 8.64 -3.28
C PHE A 19 -7.65 8.84 -2.89
N ALA A 20 -7.00 9.92 -3.34
CA ALA A 20 -5.70 10.35 -2.80
C ALA A 20 -5.84 10.94 -1.39
N LEU A 21 -7.05 11.37 -0.98
CA LEU A 21 -7.29 11.84 0.37
C LEU A 21 -7.16 10.72 1.42
N ILE A 22 -7.53 9.49 1.08
CA ILE A 22 -7.44 8.35 2.01
C ILE A 22 -5.99 8.10 2.46
N PRO A 23 -5.02 7.83 1.57
CA PRO A 23 -3.63 7.65 1.98
C PRO A 23 -3.04 8.89 2.65
N LEU A 24 -3.38 10.09 2.16
CA LEU A 24 -2.96 11.35 2.78
C LEU A 24 -3.43 11.49 4.24
N LEU A 25 -4.71 11.22 4.51
CA LEU A 25 -5.27 11.30 5.85
C LEU A 25 -4.65 10.26 6.79
N ILE A 26 -4.36 9.06 6.28
CA ILE A 26 -3.69 8.00 7.06
C ILE A 26 -2.28 8.44 7.45
N ASP A 27 -1.47 8.93 6.50
CA ASP A 27 -0.11 9.37 6.78
C ASP A 27 -0.08 10.62 7.69
N LEU A 28 -0.99 11.58 7.47
CA LEU A 28 -1.14 12.75 8.35
C LEU A 28 -1.51 12.33 9.77
N PHE A 29 -2.43 11.37 9.92
CA PHE A 29 -2.83 10.85 11.22
C PHE A 29 -1.64 10.24 11.96
N TYR A 30 -0.84 9.40 11.29
CA TYR A 30 0.36 8.83 11.90
C TYR A 30 1.40 9.88 12.26
N PHE A 31 1.62 10.86 11.39
CA PHE A 31 2.52 11.97 11.67
C PHE A 31 2.08 12.80 12.88
N LEU A 32 0.79 13.13 12.97
CA LEU A 32 0.24 13.89 14.09
C LEU A 32 0.31 13.11 15.41
N ILE A 33 -0.01 11.81 15.40
CA ILE A 33 0.15 10.95 16.57
C ILE A 33 1.61 10.91 17.00
N TYR A 34 2.54 10.72 16.07
CA TYR A 34 3.96 10.71 16.37
C TYR A 34 4.39 12.02 17.05
N LYS A 35 3.99 13.17 16.49
CA LYS A 35 4.30 14.47 17.09
C LYS A 35 3.70 14.65 18.49
N LEU A 36 2.48 14.18 18.71
CA LEU A 36 1.81 14.23 20.01
C LEU A 36 2.51 13.37 21.07
N TYR A 37 2.90 12.14 20.73
CA TYR A 37 3.51 11.20 21.67
C TYR A 37 5.00 11.46 21.93
N PHE A 38 5.78 11.72 20.88
CA PHE A 38 7.22 11.84 21.01
C PHE A 38 7.69 13.27 21.25
N LYS A 39 6.87 14.29 20.95
CA LYS A 39 7.22 15.72 21.13
C LYS A 39 8.52 16.16 20.44
N PHE A 40 9.03 15.37 19.50
CA PHE A 40 10.18 15.69 18.66
C PHE A 40 9.73 15.90 17.22
N ASP A 41 10.43 16.77 16.50
CA ASP A 41 10.25 16.88 15.06
C ASP A 41 10.80 15.62 14.39
N PHE A 42 10.02 15.06 13.45
CA PHE A 42 10.45 13.89 12.68
C PHE A 42 11.70 14.26 11.88
N ILE A 43 12.80 13.54 12.05
CA ILE A 43 14.01 13.71 11.23
C ILE A 43 14.09 12.49 10.32
N PRO A 44 13.99 12.63 8.98
CA PRO A 44 14.12 11.51 8.07
C PRO A 44 15.47 10.81 8.28
N SER A 45 15.45 9.56 8.72
CA SER A 45 16.68 8.78 8.88
C SER A 45 17.13 8.26 7.52
N ASN A 46 18.27 8.78 7.06
CA ASN A 46 18.91 8.54 5.76
C ASN A 46 18.20 9.14 4.55
N LEU A 47 18.75 10.27 4.07
CA LEU A 47 18.41 10.90 2.79
C LEU A 47 19.06 10.19 1.58
N ASN A 48 19.37 8.91 1.71
CA ASN A 48 19.99 8.16 0.63
C ASN A 48 18.93 7.82 -0.41
N LEU A 49 19.21 8.12 -1.68
CA LEU A 49 18.41 7.67 -2.81
C LEU A 49 18.46 6.14 -2.89
N ASN A 50 17.55 5.49 -2.17
CA ASN A 50 17.40 4.06 -2.25
C ASN A 50 16.62 3.74 -3.54
N PHE A 51 17.27 3.02 -4.46
CA PHE A 51 16.58 2.36 -5.57
C PHE A 51 15.70 1.24 -4.98
N LYS A 52 14.50 1.60 -4.55
CA LYS A 52 13.52 0.64 -4.06
C LYS A 52 12.82 -0.05 -5.22
N ILE A 53 13.21 -1.29 -5.49
CA ILE A 53 12.38 -2.23 -6.23
C ILE A 53 11.43 -2.84 -5.20
N THR A 54 10.39 -2.09 -4.84
CA THR A 54 9.41 -2.51 -3.81
C THR A 54 8.02 -2.61 -4.41
N THR A 55 7.22 -3.51 -3.83
CA THR A 55 5.76 -3.52 -4.02
C THR A 55 5.17 -2.35 -3.26
N PHE A 56 4.38 -1.54 -3.95
CA PHE A 56 3.74 -0.35 -3.39
C PHE A 56 2.62 -0.72 -2.45
N THR A 57 2.51 0.02 -1.35
CA THR A 57 1.47 -0.19 -0.36
C THR A 57 0.10 0.18 -0.91
N ILE A 58 -0.94 -0.48 -0.38
CA ILE A 58 -2.34 -0.23 -0.67
C ILE A 58 -3.02 -0.12 0.70
N PRO A 59 -3.72 0.99 1.04
CA PRO A 59 -3.58 2.29 0.38
C PRO A 59 -2.12 2.77 0.45
N PRO A 60 -1.69 3.63 -0.49
CA PRO A 60 -0.30 4.02 -0.56
C PRO A 60 0.13 4.86 0.66
N SER A 61 1.42 4.86 0.96
CA SER A 61 1.98 5.66 2.06
C SER A 61 3.28 6.33 1.62
N ILE A 62 3.60 7.49 2.18
CA ILE A 62 4.91 8.13 2.00
C ILE A 62 6.08 7.21 2.44
N ASN A 63 5.82 6.19 3.24
CA ASN A 63 6.78 5.13 3.56
C ASN A 63 7.32 4.39 2.32
N ASP A 64 6.56 4.38 1.21
CA ASP A 64 7.03 3.84 -0.07
C ASP A 64 8.19 4.68 -0.65
N PHE A 65 8.26 5.96 -0.32
CA PHE A 65 9.36 6.85 -0.69
C PHE A 65 10.44 6.94 0.39
N ILE A 66 10.05 6.97 1.66
CA ILE A 66 10.90 7.39 2.77
C ILE A 66 10.88 6.33 3.85
N ASP A 67 12.02 5.71 4.05
CA ASP A 67 12.21 4.78 5.14
C ASP A 67 11.98 5.50 6.48
N PHE A 68 11.32 4.80 7.41
CA PHE A 68 11.09 5.24 8.79
C PHE A 68 10.13 6.43 8.99
N PHE A 69 9.37 6.87 7.98
CA PHE A 69 8.26 7.80 8.24
C PHE A 69 7.31 7.20 9.28
N PRO A 70 6.74 8.00 10.20
CA PRO A 70 5.88 7.47 11.25
C PRO A 70 4.78 6.60 10.65
N ASN A 71 4.76 5.36 11.09
CA ASN A 71 3.79 4.38 10.67
C ASN A 71 3.35 3.58 11.89
N LEU A 72 2.32 2.78 11.67
CA LEU A 72 1.70 2.03 12.72
C LEU A 72 2.67 1.03 13.39
N ASN A 73 3.57 0.42 12.63
CA ASN A 73 4.56 -0.52 13.18
C ASN A 73 5.53 0.19 14.14
N ILE A 74 6.03 1.38 13.77
CA ILE A 74 6.92 2.19 14.63
C ILE A 74 6.20 2.65 15.89
N ILE A 75 4.93 3.04 15.76
CA ILE A 75 4.10 3.41 16.91
C ILE A 75 3.94 2.20 17.84
N LEU A 76 3.58 1.03 17.30
CA LEU A 76 3.43 -0.21 18.07
C LEU A 76 4.74 -0.70 18.72
N GLU A 77 5.86 -0.59 18.01
CA GLU A 77 7.17 -0.96 18.57
C GLU A 77 7.59 -0.08 19.74
N ASN A 78 7.23 1.20 19.73
CA ASN A 78 7.54 2.11 20.83
C ASN A 78 6.53 2.01 21.98
N ILE A 79 5.35 1.42 21.75
CA ILE A 79 4.38 1.03 22.79
C ILE A 79 4.80 -0.29 23.48
N LYS A 80 6.02 -0.80 23.26
CA LYS A 80 6.59 -1.98 23.95
C LYS A 80 6.75 -1.77 25.47
N PHE A 81 5.65 -1.75 26.20
CA PHE A 81 5.62 -1.91 27.64
C PHE A 81 4.32 -2.65 28.00
N TYR A 82 4.47 -3.91 28.42
CA TYR A 82 3.46 -4.82 28.99
C TYR A 82 2.54 -5.55 27.99
N PRO A 83 2.88 -6.79 27.57
CA PRO A 83 1.95 -7.63 26.82
C PRO A 83 0.72 -7.92 27.70
N ASN A 84 -0.37 -7.21 27.44
CA ASN A 84 -1.68 -7.44 28.03
C ASN A 84 -2.65 -7.86 26.92
N LYS A 85 -3.73 -8.58 27.28
CA LYS A 85 -4.80 -8.98 26.36
C LYS A 85 -5.36 -7.80 25.55
N THR A 86 -5.26 -6.59 26.11
CA THR A 86 -5.63 -5.33 25.45
C THR A 86 -4.80 -5.04 24.20
N ILE A 87 -3.49 -5.31 24.20
CA ILE A 87 -2.61 -5.05 23.05
C ILE A 87 -2.95 -5.97 21.87
N ILE A 88 -3.25 -7.25 22.13
CA ILE A 88 -3.67 -8.19 21.07
C ILE A 88 -4.97 -7.71 20.44
N PHE A 89 -5.92 -7.24 21.26
CA PHE A 89 -7.18 -6.70 20.78
C PHE A 89 -6.98 -5.42 19.95
N GLU A 90 -6.11 -4.51 20.39
CA GLU A 90 -5.75 -3.29 19.66
C GLU A 90 -5.11 -3.60 18.30
N ILE A 91 -4.16 -4.55 18.26
CA ILE A 91 -3.54 -5.01 17.01
C ILE A 91 -4.62 -5.58 16.08
N LEU A 92 -5.48 -6.47 16.57
CA LEU A 92 -6.57 -7.03 15.76
C LEU A 92 -7.49 -5.92 15.23
N LEU A 93 -7.90 -4.98 16.08
CA LEU A 93 -8.76 -3.86 15.70
C LEU A 93 -8.12 -2.97 14.64
N ILE A 94 -6.82 -2.73 14.74
CA ILE A 94 -6.05 -2.01 13.72
C ILE A 94 -6.10 -2.75 12.38
N TYR A 95 -5.80 -4.05 12.35
CA TYR A 95 -5.80 -4.81 11.10
C TYR A 95 -7.22 -4.95 10.51
N ILE A 96 -8.24 -4.99 11.36
CA ILE A 96 -9.66 -4.93 10.98
C ILE A 96 -9.96 -3.60 10.27
N ILE A 97 -9.58 -2.46 10.85
CA ILE A 97 -9.78 -1.14 10.22
C ILE A 97 -8.95 -1.02 8.94
N GLN A 98 -7.69 -1.43 8.99
CA GLN A 98 -6.78 -1.35 7.85
C GLN A 98 -7.31 -2.18 6.68
N SER A 99 -7.68 -3.44 6.90
CA SER A 99 -8.24 -4.29 5.84
C SER A 99 -9.49 -3.68 5.19
N PHE A 100 -10.34 -2.97 5.95
CA PHE A 100 -11.47 -2.23 5.39
C PHE A 100 -11.00 -1.07 4.49
N LEU A 101 -10.03 -0.28 4.97
CA LEU A 101 -9.46 0.84 4.21
C LEU A 101 -8.79 0.38 2.92
N ILE A 102 -8.02 -0.71 2.97
CA ILE A 102 -7.38 -1.32 1.78
C ILE A 102 -8.45 -1.76 0.78
N SER A 103 -9.46 -2.49 1.27
CA SER A 103 -10.54 -3.02 0.44
C SER A 103 -11.34 -1.92 -0.24
N GLY A 104 -11.78 -0.92 0.53
CA GLY A 104 -12.53 0.23 0.03
C GLY A 104 -11.71 1.04 -0.97
N TYR A 105 -10.43 1.29 -0.67
CA TYR A 105 -9.53 2.06 -1.54
C TYR A 105 -9.35 1.33 -2.88
N LEU A 106 -8.95 0.07 -2.87
CA LEU A 106 -8.65 -0.65 -4.10
C LEU A 106 -9.90 -0.87 -4.96
N SER A 107 -11.04 -1.19 -4.31
CA SER A 107 -12.33 -1.29 -4.99
C SER A 107 -12.76 0.02 -5.61
N SER A 108 -12.59 1.13 -4.88
CA SER A 108 -12.91 2.46 -5.40
C SER A 108 -12.02 2.87 -6.57
N LEU A 109 -10.71 2.54 -6.54
CA LEU A 109 -9.81 2.78 -7.68
C LEU A 109 -10.28 2.04 -8.94
N TYR A 110 -10.64 0.76 -8.79
CA TYR A 110 -11.15 -0.04 -9.89
C TYR A 110 -12.44 0.52 -10.48
N HIS A 111 -13.41 0.86 -9.64
CA HIS A 111 -14.66 1.42 -10.11
C HIS A 111 -14.54 2.86 -10.62
N ALA A 112 -13.64 3.68 -10.07
CA ALA A 112 -13.38 5.03 -10.55
C ALA A 112 -12.82 5.03 -11.97
N TYR A 113 -11.98 4.04 -12.29
CA TYR A 113 -11.52 3.81 -13.65
C TYR A 113 -12.65 3.34 -14.57
N SER A 114 -13.35 2.27 -14.19
CA SER A 114 -14.33 1.62 -15.08
C SER A 114 -15.61 2.44 -15.29
N TYR A 115 -16.03 3.22 -14.29
CA TYR A 115 -17.36 3.84 -14.27
C TYR A 115 -17.40 5.32 -13.84
N LYS A 116 -16.25 5.99 -13.64
CA LYS A 116 -16.14 7.43 -13.25
C LYS A 116 -16.97 7.77 -11.99
N THR A 117 -16.63 7.19 -10.85
CA THR A 117 -17.57 6.95 -9.74
C THR A 117 -17.47 7.89 -8.54
N ILE A 118 -18.48 7.75 -7.67
CA ILE A 118 -18.78 8.52 -6.46
C ILE A 118 -18.08 7.89 -5.25
N PHE A 119 -17.63 8.70 -4.28
CA PHE A 119 -16.98 8.26 -3.04
C PHE A 119 -17.77 7.19 -2.24
N THR A 120 -19.09 7.13 -2.40
CA THR A 120 -19.99 6.13 -1.78
C THR A 120 -19.62 4.68 -2.12
N TYR A 121 -18.94 4.45 -3.25
CA TYR A 121 -18.46 3.12 -3.64
C TYR A 121 -17.32 2.62 -2.75
N PHE A 122 -16.58 3.51 -2.10
CA PHE A 122 -15.60 3.13 -1.09
C PHE A 122 -16.24 2.27 0.01
N PHE A 123 -17.34 2.73 0.60
CA PHE A 123 -18.03 2.00 1.67
C PHE A 123 -18.72 0.75 1.13
N LYS A 124 -19.48 0.86 0.04
CA LYS A 124 -20.24 -0.27 -0.52
C LYS A 124 -19.34 -1.46 -0.86
N TYR A 125 -18.28 -1.23 -1.64
CA TYR A 125 -17.39 -2.30 -2.06
C TYR A 125 -16.34 -2.63 -1.00
N GLY A 126 -15.96 -1.66 -0.16
CA GLY A 126 -15.16 -1.90 1.04
C GLY A 126 -15.83 -2.95 1.93
N PHE A 127 -17.11 -2.79 2.28
CA PHE A 127 -17.83 -3.78 3.07
C PHE A 127 -17.98 -5.12 2.37
N LYS A 128 -18.29 -5.13 1.06
CA LYS A 128 -18.43 -6.36 0.27
C LYS A 128 -17.19 -7.24 0.36
N ASN A 129 -16.02 -6.64 0.12
CA ASN A 129 -14.76 -7.37 -0.02
C ASN A 129 -13.95 -7.42 1.29
N TRP A 130 -14.36 -6.69 2.33
CA TRP A 130 -13.60 -6.52 3.58
C TRP A 130 -13.09 -7.83 4.17
N HIS A 131 -13.96 -8.84 4.26
CA HIS A 131 -13.64 -10.14 4.84
C HIS A 131 -12.48 -10.83 4.11
N LEU A 132 -12.38 -10.72 2.78
CA LEU A 132 -11.27 -11.25 1.99
C LEU A 132 -9.96 -10.55 2.35
N PHE A 133 -9.99 -9.23 2.48
CA PHE A 133 -8.83 -8.41 2.88
C PHE A 133 -8.44 -8.64 4.34
N PHE A 134 -9.39 -8.94 5.21
CA PHE A 134 -9.09 -9.30 6.59
C PHE A 134 -8.41 -10.67 6.68
N ILE A 135 -8.96 -11.69 6.02
CA ILE A 135 -8.34 -13.03 5.94
C ILE A 135 -6.93 -12.92 5.35
N TYR A 136 -6.78 -12.12 4.29
CA TYR A 136 -5.51 -11.80 3.67
C TYR A 136 -4.48 -11.21 4.64
N SER A 137 -4.91 -10.44 5.65
CA SER A 137 -4.03 -9.82 6.64
C SER A 137 -3.59 -10.76 7.78
N LEU A 138 -4.26 -11.90 7.96
CA LEU A 138 -3.99 -12.85 9.05
C LEU A 138 -2.54 -13.38 9.09
N PRO A 139 -1.90 -13.76 7.98
CA PRO A 139 -0.49 -14.18 8.00
C PRO A 139 0.41 -13.07 8.57
N GLN A 140 0.13 -11.82 8.23
CA GLN A 140 0.92 -10.68 8.70
C GLN A 140 0.67 -10.37 10.17
N ILE A 141 -0.56 -10.54 10.65
CA ILE A 141 -0.89 -10.49 12.08
C ILE A 141 -0.09 -11.56 12.84
N ILE A 142 -0.08 -12.79 12.35
CA ILE A 142 0.67 -13.90 12.97
C ILE A 142 2.16 -13.57 13.03
N ILE A 143 2.73 -13.06 11.93
CA ILE A 143 4.14 -12.64 11.88
C ILE A 143 4.42 -11.53 12.91
N SER A 144 3.59 -10.50 12.99
CA SER A 144 3.73 -9.41 13.96
C SER A 144 3.66 -9.92 15.41
N LEU A 145 2.74 -10.84 15.71
CA LEU A 145 2.63 -11.46 17.03
C LEU A 145 3.87 -12.31 17.38
N LEU A 146 4.45 -13.03 16.41
CA LEU A 146 5.68 -13.81 16.62
C LEU A 146 6.87 -12.92 16.96
N ILE A 147 7.04 -11.78 16.27
CA ILE A 147 8.09 -10.79 16.55
C ILE A 147 7.91 -10.22 17.96
N LEU A 148 6.68 -9.85 18.33
CA LEU A 148 6.37 -9.32 19.66
C LEU A 148 6.68 -10.33 20.78
N ASN A 149 6.48 -11.62 20.52
CA ASN A 149 6.71 -12.65 21.51
C ASN A 149 8.20 -13.00 21.68
N ASN A 150 8.97 -13.03 20.59
CA ASN A 150 10.41 -13.27 20.66
C ASN A 150 11.14 -12.64 19.46
N SER A 151 12.05 -11.71 19.73
CA SER A 151 12.86 -11.02 18.72
C SER A 151 13.76 -11.94 17.90
N GLN A 152 14.03 -13.17 18.36
CA GLN A 152 14.77 -14.18 17.58
C GLN A 152 14.01 -14.60 16.31
N PHE A 153 12.69 -14.44 16.26
CA PHE A 153 11.91 -14.70 15.06
C PHE A 153 11.99 -13.58 14.02
N LEU A 154 12.67 -12.46 14.30
CA LEU A 154 12.75 -11.32 13.38
C LEU A 154 13.25 -11.74 11.98
N ASN A 155 14.30 -12.55 11.90
CA ASN A 155 14.86 -12.97 10.61
C ASN A 155 13.90 -13.88 9.83
N VAL A 156 13.22 -14.81 10.51
CA VAL A 156 12.21 -15.69 9.90
C VAL A 156 11.00 -14.88 9.46
N ALA A 157 10.57 -13.93 10.28
CA ALA A 157 9.48 -13.01 10.00
C ALA A 157 9.77 -12.14 8.76
N LEU A 158 11.00 -11.62 8.63
CA LEU A 158 11.42 -10.84 7.47
C LEU A 158 11.35 -11.67 6.17
N VAL A 159 11.91 -12.89 6.18
CA VAL A 159 11.89 -13.78 5.01
C VAL A 159 10.46 -14.15 4.61
N LEU A 160 9.64 -14.56 5.57
CA LEU A 160 8.24 -14.89 5.33
C LEU A 160 7.49 -13.67 4.79
N SER A 161 7.63 -12.51 5.44
CA SER A 161 6.95 -11.29 5.03
C SER A 161 7.27 -10.91 3.59
N GLY A 162 8.52 -11.05 3.13
CA GLY A 162 8.91 -10.73 1.75
C GLY A 162 8.25 -11.65 0.72
N LEU A 163 8.22 -12.97 0.97
CA LEU A 163 7.55 -13.94 0.10
C LEU A 163 6.04 -13.72 0.05
N PHE A 164 5.44 -13.48 1.22
CA PHE A 164 4.02 -13.13 1.31
C PHE A 164 3.76 -11.88 0.49
N TYR A 165 4.48 -10.78 0.74
CA TYR A 165 4.20 -9.47 0.17
C TYR A 165 4.11 -9.43 -1.37
N VAL A 166 4.96 -10.17 -2.09
CA VAL A 166 4.90 -10.19 -3.58
C VAL A 166 3.64 -10.88 -4.10
N ILE A 167 3.40 -12.13 -3.69
CA ILE A 167 2.25 -12.92 -4.15
C ILE A 167 0.94 -12.29 -3.66
N PHE A 168 0.96 -11.86 -2.41
CA PHE A 168 -0.20 -11.33 -1.73
C PHE A 168 -0.58 -9.95 -2.32
N SER A 169 0.38 -9.08 -2.65
CA SER A 169 0.06 -7.78 -3.28
C SER A 169 -0.78 -7.93 -4.55
N LEU A 170 -0.49 -8.91 -5.42
CA LEU A 170 -1.27 -9.17 -6.63
C LEU A 170 -2.64 -9.80 -6.37
N SER A 171 -2.78 -10.60 -5.32
CA SER A 171 -4.07 -11.18 -4.93
C SER A 171 -5.08 -10.13 -4.47
N THR A 172 -4.63 -9.00 -3.92
CA THR A 172 -5.55 -7.90 -3.59
C THR A 172 -6.26 -7.36 -4.83
N TYR A 173 -5.56 -7.29 -5.97
CA TYR A 173 -6.14 -6.87 -7.24
C TYR A 173 -7.10 -7.92 -7.80
N SER A 174 -6.82 -9.22 -7.66
CA SER A 174 -7.74 -10.28 -8.12
C SER A 174 -9.06 -10.29 -7.34
N PHE A 175 -9.03 -10.06 -6.02
CA PHE A 175 -10.26 -9.98 -5.21
C PHE A 175 -11.19 -8.85 -5.64
N VAL A 176 -10.63 -7.73 -6.10
CA VAL A 176 -11.40 -6.56 -6.52
C VAL A 176 -11.88 -6.67 -7.97
N VAL A 177 -11.01 -7.13 -8.87
CA VAL A 177 -11.28 -7.12 -10.31
C VAL A 177 -12.16 -8.30 -10.72
N ASP A 178 -11.93 -9.47 -10.13
CA ASP A 178 -12.51 -10.73 -10.61
C ASP A 178 -13.67 -11.26 -9.76
N ASP A 179 -14.00 -10.59 -8.64
CA ASP A 179 -15.08 -10.97 -7.71
C ASP A 179 -15.00 -12.44 -7.25
N LEU A 180 -13.79 -12.90 -6.93
CA LEU A 180 -13.49 -14.29 -6.60
C LEU A 180 -13.46 -14.54 -5.09
N THR A 181 -13.64 -15.81 -4.70
CA THR A 181 -13.36 -16.25 -3.33
C THR A 181 -11.86 -16.15 -3.00
N PHE A 182 -11.50 -16.19 -1.71
CA PHE A 182 -10.12 -16.04 -1.26
C PHE A 182 -9.14 -17.01 -1.95
N PHE A 183 -9.47 -18.30 -1.99
CA PHE A 183 -8.59 -19.32 -2.59
C PHE A 183 -8.51 -19.21 -4.12
N GLU A 184 -9.63 -18.89 -4.78
CA GLU A 184 -9.66 -18.66 -6.22
C GLU A 184 -8.85 -17.42 -6.61
N GLY A 185 -8.99 -16.33 -5.86
CA GLY A 185 -8.25 -15.10 -6.07
C GLY A 185 -6.74 -15.28 -5.85
N LEU A 186 -6.33 -16.03 -4.82
CA LEU A 186 -4.92 -16.41 -4.61
C LEU A 186 -4.39 -17.26 -5.76
N ARG A 187 -5.13 -18.32 -6.15
CA ARG A 187 -4.73 -19.20 -7.25
C ARG A 187 -4.56 -18.42 -8.55
N LYS A 188 -5.53 -17.55 -8.87
CA LYS A 188 -5.48 -16.70 -10.06
C LYS A 188 -4.32 -15.72 -10.01
N ALA A 189 -4.08 -15.06 -8.87
CA ALA A 189 -2.97 -14.14 -8.72
C ALA A 189 -1.61 -14.82 -8.91
N CYS A 190 -1.41 -16.01 -8.34
CA CYS A 190 -0.21 -16.82 -8.58
C CYS A 190 -0.06 -17.15 -10.07
N TYR A 191 -1.12 -17.67 -10.70
CA TYR A 191 -1.10 -18.02 -12.12
C TYR A 191 -0.76 -16.81 -12.99
N THR A 192 -1.43 -15.67 -12.78
CA THR A 192 -1.18 -14.43 -13.52
C THR A 192 0.24 -13.92 -13.30
N LEU A 193 0.77 -13.96 -12.07
CA LEU A 193 2.15 -13.56 -11.77
C LEU A 193 3.17 -14.45 -12.50
N PHE A 194 3.05 -15.78 -12.40
CA PHE A 194 4.05 -16.70 -12.96
C PHE A 194 4.00 -16.75 -14.49
N SER A 195 2.80 -16.75 -15.09
CA SER A 195 2.63 -16.69 -16.55
C SER A 195 3.15 -15.38 -17.16
N ASN A 196 3.15 -14.28 -16.40
CA ASN A 196 3.49 -12.95 -16.88
C ASN A 196 4.63 -12.27 -16.10
N ILE A 197 5.53 -13.06 -15.51
CA ILE A 197 6.59 -12.56 -14.62
C ILE A 197 7.46 -11.49 -15.29
N LYS A 198 7.76 -11.65 -16.58
CA LYS A 198 8.53 -10.68 -17.38
C LYS A 198 7.83 -9.33 -17.47
N THR A 199 6.49 -9.31 -17.55
CA THR A 199 5.71 -8.08 -17.61
C THR A 199 5.70 -7.37 -16.26
N PHE A 200 5.49 -8.10 -15.16
CA PHE A 200 5.52 -7.52 -13.81
C PHE A 200 6.91 -7.04 -13.41
N LEU A 201 7.98 -7.74 -13.82
CA LEU A 201 9.36 -7.27 -13.63
C LEU A 201 9.63 -5.97 -14.40
N LYS A 202 9.22 -5.90 -15.68
CA LYS A 202 9.32 -4.66 -16.47
C LYS A 202 8.51 -3.52 -15.85
N LEU A 203 7.34 -3.83 -15.28
CA LEU A 203 6.51 -2.85 -14.59
C LEU A 203 7.23 -2.32 -13.35
N ALA A 204 7.78 -3.20 -12.50
CA ALA A 204 8.54 -2.81 -11.31
C ALA A 204 9.73 -1.90 -11.67
N ILE A 205 10.53 -2.26 -12.68
CA ILE A 205 11.65 -1.45 -13.16
C ILE A 205 11.16 -0.10 -13.68
N PHE A 206 10.09 -0.08 -14.48
CA PHE A 206 9.53 1.15 -15.03
C PHE A 206 9.03 2.11 -13.93
N LEU A 207 8.31 1.58 -12.93
CA LEU A 207 7.83 2.37 -11.80
C LEU A 207 9.01 2.90 -10.96
N ALA A 208 10.02 2.07 -10.68
CA ALA A 208 11.23 2.49 -9.98
C ALA A 208 11.94 3.66 -10.68
N LEU A 209 12.07 3.61 -12.02
CA LEU A 209 12.66 4.70 -12.79
C LEU A 209 11.85 6.00 -12.74
N ILE A 210 10.52 5.91 -12.83
CA ILE A 210 9.65 7.09 -12.76
C ILE A 210 9.72 7.75 -11.39
N LEU A 211 9.90 6.96 -10.33
CA LEU A 211 9.93 7.49 -8.97
C LEU A 211 11.22 8.20 -8.58
N ILE A 212 12.30 8.10 -9.37
CA ILE A 212 13.57 8.77 -9.05
C ILE A 212 13.37 10.27 -8.87
N ILE A 213 12.69 10.93 -9.81
CA ILE A 213 12.51 12.39 -9.81
C ILE A 213 11.61 12.83 -8.63
N PRO A 214 10.40 12.25 -8.44
CA PRO A 214 9.61 12.51 -7.25
C PRO A 214 10.34 12.28 -5.94
N ASN A 215 11.10 11.20 -5.84
CA ASN A 215 11.80 10.86 -4.61
C ASN A 215 12.88 11.91 -4.28
N PHE A 216 13.62 12.37 -5.29
CA PHE A 216 14.57 13.48 -5.11
C PHE A 216 13.89 14.77 -4.63
N LEU A 217 12.75 15.13 -5.23
CA LEU A 217 11.98 16.31 -4.83
C LEU A 217 11.44 16.18 -3.39
N LEU A 218 10.87 15.03 -3.03
CA LEU A 218 10.36 14.74 -1.69
C LEU A 218 11.47 14.80 -0.64
N LEU A 219 12.62 14.19 -0.92
CA LEU A 219 13.79 14.24 -0.04
C LEU A 219 14.26 15.69 0.18
N ALA A 220 14.36 16.49 -0.89
CA ALA A 220 14.76 17.90 -0.79
C ALA A 220 13.77 18.72 0.06
N LEU A 221 12.47 18.51 -0.12
CA LEU A 221 11.43 19.18 0.68
C LEU A 221 11.55 18.82 2.17
N LEU A 222 11.82 17.55 2.49
CA LEU A 222 11.83 17.05 3.86
C LEU A 222 13.13 17.32 4.62
N GLN A 223 14.20 17.76 3.94
CA GLN A 223 15.39 18.29 4.60
C GLN A 223 15.08 19.56 5.40
N HIS A 224 14.13 20.36 4.92
CA HIS A 224 13.66 21.55 5.60
C HIS A 224 12.46 21.12 6.46
N ASN A 225 12.72 20.87 7.74
CA ASN A 225 11.83 20.18 8.69
C ASN A 225 10.58 20.98 9.11
N ASP A 226 10.00 21.71 8.17
CA ASP A 226 8.84 22.55 8.34
C ASP A 226 7.56 21.76 8.07
N THR A 227 6.56 21.97 8.92
CA THR A 227 5.22 21.36 8.81
C THR A 227 4.59 21.55 7.42
N PHE A 228 4.84 22.69 6.78
CA PHE A 228 4.41 22.97 5.41
C PHE A 228 5.04 22.01 4.40
N ASN A 229 6.37 21.80 4.46
CA ASN A 229 7.08 20.93 3.53
C ASN A 229 6.71 19.46 3.73
N ILE A 230 6.48 19.03 4.97
CA ILE A 230 5.98 17.69 5.28
C ILE A 230 4.59 17.50 4.69
N THR A 231 3.67 18.44 4.92
CA THR A 231 2.30 18.36 4.39
C THR A 231 2.28 18.36 2.86
N PHE A 232 3.09 19.21 2.23
CA PHE A 232 3.20 19.25 0.76
C PHE A 232 3.78 17.96 0.20
N SER A 233 4.80 17.39 0.86
CA SER A 233 5.38 16.09 0.51
C SER A 233 4.34 14.96 0.60
N LEU A 234 3.47 14.98 1.62
CA LEU A 234 2.37 14.01 1.76
C LEU A 234 1.32 14.14 0.64
N ILE A 235 0.97 15.37 0.26
CA ILE A 235 0.05 15.61 -0.86
C ILE A 235 0.67 15.06 -2.15
N LEU A 236 1.92 15.41 -2.43
CA LEU A 236 2.59 15.00 -3.65
C LEU A 236 2.77 13.46 -3.72
N SER A 237 3.22 12.85 -2.62
CA SER A 237 3.41 11.40 -2.55
C SER A 237 2.09 10.65 -2.75
N SER A 238 1.00 11.10 -2.10
CA SER A 238 -0.32 10.47 -2.23
C SER A 238 -0.82 10.48 -3.68
N LEU A 239 -0.67 11.60 -4.40
CA LEU A 239 -1.07 11.71 -5.79
C LEU A 239 -0.27 10.78 -6.70
N ILE A 240 1.05 10.74 -6.54
CA ILE A 240 1.93 9.92 -7.35
C ILE A 240 1.65 8.44 -7.12
N LEU A 241 1.50 8.03 -5.85
CA LEU A 241 1.27 6.63 -5.53
C LEU A 241 -0.13 6.13 -5.94
N VAL A 242 -1.13 7.02 -5.96
CA VAL A 242 -2.45 6.70 -6.57
C VAL A 242 -2.30 6.37 -8.06
N ILE A 243 -1.52 7.16 -8.82
CA ILE A 243 -1.23 6.87 -10.23
C ILE A 243 -0.53 5.53 -10.38
N ILE A 244 0.40 5.21 -9.47
CA ILE A 244 1.13 3.94 -9.48
C ILE A 244 0.21 2.75 -9.24
N ASN A 245 -0.59 2.78 -8.17
CA ASN A 245 -1.54 1.71 -7.87
C ASN A 245 -2.54 1.51 -9.00
N LEU A 246 -2.99 2.60 -9.64
CA LEU A 246 -3.83 2.52 -10.83
C LEU A 246 -3.09 1.91 -12.04
N THR A 247 -1.81 2.21 -12.23
CA THR A 247 -0.99 1.64 -13.30
C THR A 247 -0.80 0.14 -13.10
N ILE A 248 -0.60 -0.31 -11.85
CA ILE A 248 -0.51 -1.73 -11.49
C ILE A 248 -1.83 -2.43 -11.77
N LEU A 249 -2.95 -1.87 -11.29
CA LEU A 249 -4.31 -2.37 -11.54
C LEU A 249 -4.59 -2.53 -13.03
N LYS A 250 -4.28 -1.52 -13.85
CA LYS A 250 -4.47 -1.58 -15.31
C LYS A 250 -3.60 -2.64 -15.96
N THR A 251 -2.37 -2.77 -15.50
CA THR A 251 -1.46 -3.80 -16.01
C THR A 251 -1.99 -5.19 -15.69
N TYR A 252 -2.47 -5.40 -14.47
CA TYR A 252 -3.15 -6.63 -14.07
C TYR A 252 -4.34 -6.95 -15.00
N ILE A 253 -5.27 -6.01 -15.17
CA ILE A 253 -6.44 -6.18 -16.06
C ILE A 253 -6.02 -6.52 -17.49
N SER A 254 -5.06 -5.77 -18.05
CA SER A 254 -4.61 -5.95 -19.44
C SER A 254 -3.91 -7.27 -19.71
N VAL A 255 -3.27 -7.84 -18.69
CA VAL A 255 -2.64 -9.16 -18.77
C VAL A 255 -3.70 -10.25 -18.66
N ASN A 256 -4.62 -10.10 -17.71
CA ASN A 256 -5.68 -11.07 -17.45
C ASN A 256 -6.66 -11.20 -18.63
N SER A 257 -6.96 -10.09 -19.32
CA SER A 257 -7.81 -10.11 -20.52
C SER A 257 -7.15 -10.86 -21.68
N LYS A 258 -5.83 -10.78 -21.82
CA LYS A 258 -5.08 -11.48 -22.88
C LYS A 258 -4.92 -12.96 -22.61
N SER A 259 -4.73 -13.35 -21.36
CA SER A 259 -4.64 -14.77 -20.97
C SER A 259 -5.96 -15.55 -21.11
N LEU A 260 -7.07 -14.86 -21.40
CA LEU A 260 -8.37 -15.48 -21.70
C LEU A 260 -8.60 -15.62 -23.22
N GLU A 261 -7.77 -14.99 -24.05
CA GLU A 261 -7.83 -15.05 -25.52
C GLU A 261 -6.84 -16.07 -26.12
N GLU A 262 -5.94 -16.62 -25.30
CA GLU A 262 -4.99 -17.71 -25.61
C GLU A 262 -5.42 -19.02 -24.95
#